data_AF-A0A3P7K9U3-F1
#
_entry.id   AF-A0A3P7K9U3-F1
#
_cell.length_a   1.000
_cell.length_b   1.000
_cell.length_c   1.000
_cell.angle_alpha   90.00
_cell.angle_beta   90.00
_cell.angle_gamma   90.00
#
_symmetry.space_group_name_H-M   'P 1'
#
loop_
_entity.id
_entity.type
_entity.pdbx_description
1 polymer ?
#
loop_
_entity_poly.entity_id
_entity_poly.type
_entity_poly.pdbx_seq_one_letter_code
_entity_poly.pdbx_strand_id
1 'polypeptide(L)'
;RIITQTSRNFQIIESKPTTSTDSSINDCQNSKTIISKRIQGDLKIVKINKCNDAYLGATIRNDGDKVIIGRVVRGGLAEKSNLLREGDELIEVNGNDLRGKNITEVCNILKSISGELSLVIVPFDKSSDNFQMISSTQVRHFRALFDYDPEDDIYVPCKELALKFQRGDILHVINMNDENWWQAYHEGCKIENSLAGLIPSISFQRQ
;
A
#
# COMPACT_ATOMS: atom_id res chain seq x y z
N ARG A 1 12.26 1.21 -1.78
CA ARG A 1 11.97 1.24 -0.32
C ARG A 1 10.47 1.36 -0.12
N ILE A 2 9.93 0.75 0.94
CA ILE A 2 8.50 0.85 1.22
C ILE A 2 8.25 1.96 2.23
N ILE A 3 7.10 2.59 2.13
CA ILE A 3 6.56 3.43 3.20
C ILE A 3 5.69 2.53 4.08
N THR A 4 6.23 1.47 4.69
CA THR A 4 5.50 0.56 5.61
C THR A 4 6.36 0.20 6.81
N GLN A 5 5.80 0.24 8.02
CA GLN A 5 6.28 -0.59 9.13
C GLN A 5 5.12 -0.91 10.08
N THR A 6 4.63 -2.13 10.06
CA THR A 6 3.70 -2.62 11.09
C THR A 6 4.48 -2.99 12.35
N SER A 7 4.15 -2.36 13.48
CA SER A 7 4.03 -3.02 14.78
C SER A 7 3.49 -2.08 15.85
N ARG A 8 2.21 -2.25 16.21
CA ARG A 8 1.77 -2.35 17.62
C ARG A 8 0.35 -2.88 17.70
N ASN A 9 0.20 -3.82 18.65
CA ASN A 9 -1.01 -4.53 19.04
C ASN A 9 -2.20 -3.59 19.25
N PHE A 10 -3.34 -3.90 18.64
CA PHE A 10 -4.64 -3.49 19.17
C PHE A 10 -5.26 -4.69 19.88
N GLN A 11 -5.09 -4.74 21.21
CA GLN A 11 -6.07 -5.42 22.06
C GLN A 11 -7.35 -4.58 22.01
N ILE A 12 -8.43 -5.13 21.45
CA ILE A 12 -9.76 -4.60 21.70
C ILE A 12 -10.21 -5.23 23.02
N ILE A 13 -10.27 -4.41 24.07
CA ILE A 13 -10.91 -4.78 25.33
C ILE A 13 -12.42 -4.81 25.05
N GLU A 14 -13.03 -5.98 25.11
CA GLU A 14 -14.49 -6.09 25.13
C GLU A 14 -15.01 -5.64 26.50
N SER A 15 -15.73 -4.53 26.55
CA SER A 15 -16.62 -4.21 27.67
C SER A 15 -18.09 -4.36 27.24
N LYS A 16 -18.83 -5.19 27.98
CA LYS A 16 -20.26 -5.47 27.85
C LYS A 16 -21.14 -4.22 27.92
N PRO A 17 -22.37 -4.27 27.38
CA PRO A 17 -23.23 -3.11 27.25
C PRO A 17 -23.90 -2.76 28.58
N THR A 18 -23.82 -1.50 28.99
CA THR A 18 -24.69 -0.95 30.04
C THR A 18 -25.30 0.36 29.55
N THR A 19 -26.59 0.48 29.84
CA THR A 19 -27.56 1.41 29.29
C THR A 19 -27.36 2.87 29.74
N SER A 20 -27.81 3.76 28.86
CA SER A 20 -28.38 5.11 29.06
C SER A 20 -27.49 6.36 29.20
N THR A 21 -27.91 7.33 28.39
CA THR A 21 -27.93 8.80 28.58
C THR A 21 -26.66 9.61 28.39
N ASP A 22 -26.58 10.11 27.15
CA ASP A 22 -26.52 11.52 26.76
C ASP A 22 -25.16 12.21 26.58
N SER A 23 -25.13 12.97 25.49
CA SER A 23 -24.17 13.97 25.03
C SER A 23 -22.79 13.54 24.49
N SER A 24 -22.62 13.86 23.19
CA SER A 24 -21.40 14.33 22.52
C SER A 24 -20.26 13.36 22.20
N ILE A 25 -20.30 12.71 21.02
CA ILE A 25 -19.11 12.30 20.25
C ILE A 25 -19.41 12.51 18.76
N ASN A 26 -18.56 13.31 18.10
CA ASN A 26 -18.58 13.54 16.66
C ASN A 26 -18.24 12.25 15.91
N ASP A 27 -19.23 11.68 15.23
CA ASP A 27 -19.02 10.68 14.20
C ASP A 27 -18.12 11.25 13.09
N CYS A 28 -16.90 10.74 12.97
CA CYS A 28 -16.09 10.93 11.77
C CYS A 28 -16.60 10.01 10.65
N GLN A 29 -17.87 10.19 10.30
CA GLN A 29 -18.49 9.65 9.09
C GLN A 29 -18.76 10.83 8.15
N ASN A 30 -17.71 11.29 7.48
CA ASN A 30 -17.84 12.02 6.23
C ASN A 30 -16.44 12.24 5.64
N SER A 31 -15.93 11.23 4.94
CA SER A 31 -14.85 11.42 3.98
C SER A 31 -15.38 12.24 2.79
N LYS A 32 -15.45 13.56 2.95
CA LYS A 32 -15.70 14.49 1.86
C LYS A 32 -14.45 14.58 1.00
N THR A 33 -14.40 13.77 -0.06
CA THR A 33 -13.40 13.84 -1.12
C THR A 33 -13.61 15.14 -1.90
N ILE A 34 -12.78 16.15 -1.64
CA ILE A 34 -12.72 17.36 -2.49
C ILE A 34 -11.76 17.07 -3.63
N ILE A 35 -12.31 16.81 -4.82
CA ILE A 35 -11.56 16.65 -6.08
C ILE A 35 -11.12 18.05 -6.54
N SER A 36 -9.82 18.31 -6.64
CA SER A 36 -9.29 19.62 -7.04
C SER A 36 -8.91 19.70 -8.53
N LYS A 37 -9.02 20.94 -9.03
CA LYS A 37 -8.99 21.42 -10.41
C LYS A 37 -7.75 21.03 -11.23
N ARG A 38 -7.99 20.82 -12.53
CA ARG A 38 -7.02 20.59 -13.62
C ARG A 38 -6.22 21.86 -13.90
N ILE A 39 -4.89 21.80 -13.81
CA ILE A 39 -3.98 22.85 -14.29
C ILE A 39 -2.98 22.19 -15.27
N GLN A 40 -2.77 22.87 -16.40
CA GLN A 40 -1.96 22.57 -17.59
C GLN A 40 -0.95 21.40 -17.50
N GLY A 41 -1.19 20.35 -18.31
CA GLY A 41 -0.42 19.09 -18.34
C GLY A 41 -0.84 18.20 -17.18
N ASP A 42 -1.59 17.12 -17.43
CA ASP A 42 -2.56 16.45 -16.53
C ASP A 42 -2.12 16.13 -15.08
N LEU A 43 -1.79 17.15 -14.28
CA LEU A 43 -1.50 17.01 -12.86
C LEU A 43 -2.80 16.75 -12.11
N LYS A 44 -2.77 15.77 -11.21
CA LYS A 44 -3.87 15.41 -10.31
C LYS A 44 -3.42 15.65 -8.88
N ILE A 45 -4.24 16.36 -8.13
CA ILE A 45 -4.02 16.53 -6.69
C ILE A 45 -4.83 15.47 -5.96
N VAL A 46 -4.19 14.76 -5.05
CA VAL A 46 -4.73 13.64 -4.29
C VAL A 46 -4.62 13.95 -2.81
N LYS A 47 -5.74 13.90 -2.09
CA LYS A 47 -5.77 14.10 -0.64
C LYS A 47 -6.12 12.80 0.06
N ILE A 48 -5.26 12.38 0.96
CA ILE A 48 -5.39 11.14 1.73
C ILE A 48 -5.27 11.47 3.21
N ASN A 49 -6.17 10.98 4.03
CA ASN A 49 -6.06 11.15 5.48
C ASN A 49 -5.26 9.98 6.09
N LYS A 50 -4.05 10.28 6.55
CA LYS A 50 -3.12 9.34 7.17
C LYS A 50 -3.28 9.41 8.69
N CYS A 51 -3.84 8.37 9.29
CA CYS A 51 -3.87 8.24 10.75
C CYS A 51 -2.43 8.22 11.34
N ASN A 52 -2.27 8.66 12.58
CA ASN A 52 -0.97 8.71 13.24
C ASN A 52 -0.29 7.32 13.18
N ASP A 53 0.96 7.29 12.72
CA ASP A 53 1.77 6.08 12.51
C ASP A 53 1.23 5.08 11.46
N ALA A 54 0.17 5.43 10.72
CA ALA A 54 -0.34 4.63 9.62
C ALA A 54 0.47 4.86 8.35
N TYR A 55 0.64 3.81 7.56
CA TYR A 55 1.46 3.84 6.36
C TYR A 55 0.62 3.99 5.10
N LEU A 56 1.22 4.56 4.06
CA LEU A 56 0.52 4.72 2.79
C LEU A 56 0.26 3.36 2.13
N GLY A 57 1.12 2.36 2.32
CA GLY A 57 0.95 1.04 1.70
C GLY A 57 1.26 1.08 0.20
N ALA A 58 2.35 1.75 -0.17
CA ALA A 58 2.88 1.78 -1.52
C ALA A 58 4.41 1.76 -1.48
N THR A 59 5.03 1.20 -2.51
CA THR A 59 6.47 1.29 -2.73
C THR A 59 6.78 2.42 -3.69
N ILE A 60 7.90 3.10 -3.50
CA ILE A 60 8.40 4.12 -4.43
C ILE A 60 9.72 3.68 -5.06
N ARG A 61 9.96 4.12 -6.29
CA ARG A 61 11.23 3.98 -7.02
C ARG A 61 11.59 5.30 -7.68
N ASN A 62 12.88 5.53 -7.88
CA ASN A 62 13.35 6.65 -8.68
C ASN A 62 13.55 6.18 -10.12
N ASP A 63 13.11 7.00 -11.07
CA ASP A 63 13.36 6.85 -12.50
C ASP A 63 14.00 8.15 -13.00
N GLY A 64 15.33 8.19 -13.03
CA GLY A 64 16.08 9.44 -13.11
C GLY A 64 15.75 10.36 -11.93
N ASP A 65 15.35 11.60 -12.23
CA ASP A 65 14.94 12.60 -11.24
C ASP A 65 13.47 12.47 -10.80
N LYS A 66 12.74 11.50 -11.35
CA LYS A 66 11.32 11.30 -11.09
C LYS A 66 11.11 10.31 -9.96
N VAL A 67 10.12 10.59 -9.12
CA VAL A 67 9.69 9.69 -8.06
C VAL A 67 8.41 9.00 -8.52
N ILE A 68 8.45 7.68 -8.70
CA ILE A 68 7.34 6.90 -9.26
C ILE A 68 6.78 5.95 -8.21
N ILE A 69 5.46 5.81 -8.17
CA ILE A 69 4.80 4.74 -7.42
C ILE A 69 5.13 3.42 -8.10
N GLY A 70 5.93 2.60 -7.42
CA GLY A 70 6.37 1.31 -7.93
C GLY A 70 5.27 0.25 -7.85
N ARG A 71 4.62 0.14 -6.69
CA ARG A 71 3.63 -0.90 -6.37
C ARG A 71 2.65 -0.37 -5.33
N VAL A 72 1.37 -0.77 -5.45
CA VAL A 72 0.34 -0.51 -4.42
C VAL A 72 0.10 -1.79 -3.63
N VAL A 73 0.24 -1.72 -2.31
CA VAL A 73 0.11 -2.87 -1.41
C VAL A 73 -1.34 -2.99 -0.95
N ARG A 74 -1.89 -4.19 -1.10
CA ARG A 74 -3.24 -4.55 -0.65
C ARG A 74 -3.36 -4.41 0.88
N GLY A 75 -4.51 -3.92 1.33
CA GLY A 75 -4.77 -3.55 2.73
C GLY A 75 -4.26 -2.16 3.11
N GLY A 76 -3.47 -1.52 2.24
CA GLY A 76 -2.86 -0.21 2.45
C GLY A 76 -3.79 0.97 2.20
N LEU A 77 -3.40 2.14 2.72
CA LEU A 77 -4.18 3.38 2.58
C LEU A 77 -4.26 3.86 1.12
N ALA A 78 -3.19 3.68 0.35
CA ALA A 78 -3.13 3.97 -1.08
C ALA A 78 -4.17 3.17 -1.85
N GLU A 79 -4.24 1.86 -1.60
CA GLU A 79 -5.26 0.98 -2.18
C GLU A 79 -6.66 1.41 -1.75
N LYS A 80 -6.90 1.54 -0.43
CA LYS A 80 -8.22 1.91 0.12
C LYS A 80 -8.73 3.25 -0.41
N SER A 81 -7.82 4.20 -0.66
CA SER A 81 -8.18 5.50 -1.25
C SER A 81 -8.55 5.38 -2.74
N ASN A 82 -8.01 4.40 -3.47
CA ASN A 82 -8.08 4.29 -4.94
C ASN A 82 -7.63 5.55 -5.70
N LEU A 83 -6.89 6.46 -5.05
CA LEU A 83 -6.45 7.71 -5.65
C LEU A 83 -5.09 7.61 -6.32
N LEU A 84 -4.28 6.62 -5.91
CA LEU A 84 -2.93 6.35 -6.36
C LEU A 84 -2.86 5.01 -7.09
N ARG A 85 -2.04 4.95 -8.13
CA ARG A 85 -1.82 3.76 -8.95
C ARG A 85 -0.34 3.55 -9.21
N GLU A 86 -0.01 2.32 -9.56
CA GLU A 86 1.33 1.96 -10.01
C GLU A 86 1.65 2.72 -11.30
N GLY A 87 2.83 3.34 -11.34
CA GLY A 87 3.28 4.18 -12.44
C GLY A 87 3.03 5.69 -12.23
N ASP A 88 2.19 6.09 -11.27
CA ASP A 88 1.96 7.52 -11.01
C ASP A 88 3.26 8.21 -10.58
N GLU A 89 3.54 9.39 -11.14
CA GLU A 89 4.69 10.22 -10.79
C GLU A 89 4.32 11.17 -9.66
N LEU A 90 5.06 11.13 -8.56
CA LEU A 90 4.89 12.03 -7.42
C LEU A 90 5.72 13.29 -7.63
N ILE A 91 5.05 14.44 -7.72
CA ILE A 91 5.67 15.75 -7.91
C ILE A 91 5.85 16.46 -6.58
N GLU A 92 4.79 16.57 -5.77
CA GLU A 92 4.85 17.29 -4.50
C GLU A 92 4.09 16.57 -3.38
N VAL A 93 4.51 16.84 -2.14
CA VAL A 93 3.88 16.35 -0.92
C VAL A 93 3.75 17.48 0.09
N ASN A 94 2.52 17.89 0.41
CA ASN A 94 2.23 18.99 1.33
C ASN A 94 3.05 20.26 1.02
N GLY A 95 3.22 20.58 -0.27
CA GLY A 95 4.01 21.72 -0.76
C GLY A 95 5.54 21.48 -0.84
N ASN A 96 6.02 20.28 -0.52
CA ASN A 96 7.43 19.90 -0.71
C ASN A 96 7.61 19.21 -2.06
N ASP A 97 8.42 19.80 -2.94
CA ASP A 97 8.83 19.17 -4.20
C ASP A 97 9.61 17.87 -3.91
N LEU A 98 9.31 16.83 -4.69
CA LEU A 98 9.94 15.52 -4.64
C LEU A 98 10.90 15.28 -5.80
N ARG A 99 10.87 16.10 -6.85
CA ARG A 99 11.75 15.92 -8.01
C ARG A 99 13.21 16.07 -7.59
N GLY A 100 14.05 15.17 -8.10
CA GLY A 100 15.48 15.09 -7.77
C GLY A 100 15.79 14.64 -6.33
N LYS A 101 14.77 14.32 -5.51
CA LYS A 101 15.01 13.77 -4.17
C LYS A 101 15.28 12.29 -4.21
N ASN A 102 16.14 11.86 -3.30
CA ASN A 102 16.44 10.45 -3.14
C ASN A 102 15.28 9.72 -2.44
N ILE A 103 15.09 8.43 -2.74
CA ILE A 103 14.04 7.58 -2.14
C ILE A 103 14.01 7.71 -0.61
N THR A 104 15.18 7.74 0.05
CA THR A 104 15.29 7.89 1.50
C THR A 104 14.70 9.20 2.02
N GLU A 105 14.95 10.31 1.32
CA GLU A 105 14.42 11.63 1.69
C GLU A 105 12.91 11.68 1.51
N VAL A 106 12.42 11.17 0.37
CA VAL A 106 10.98 11.06 0.08
C VAL A 106 10.29 10.21 1.15
N CYS A 107 10.87 9.07 1.53
CA CYS A 107 10.37 8.23 2.61
C CYS A 107 10.31 9.01 3.95
N ASN A 108 11.33 9.79 4.28
CA ASN A 108 11.35 10.56 5.53
C ASN A 108 10.27 11.64 5.55
N ILE A 109 10.08 12.38 4.44
CA ILE A 109 9.03 13.40 4.30
C ILE A 109 7.64 12.75 4.45
N LEU A 110 7.40 11.65 3.76
CA LEU A 110 6.12 10.94 3.83
C LEU A 110 5.87 10.32 5.20
N LYS A 111 6.92 9.91 5.91
CA LYS A 111 6.82 9.40 7.29
C LYS A 111 6.50 10.51 8.29
N SER A 112 7.13 11.69 8.17
CA SER A 112 6.93 12.81 9.11
C SER A 112 5.54 13.44 9.05
N ILE A 113 4.82 13.27 7.95
CA ILE A 113 3.46 13.81 7.79
C ILE A 113 2.45 12.89 8.49
N SER A 114 1.57 13.47 9.29
CA SER A 114 0.41 12.81 9.91
C SER A 114 -0.84 13.66 9.67
N GLY A 115 -2.01 13.06 9.52
CA GLY A 115 -3.24 13.75 9.14
C GLY A 115 -3.40 13.88 7.62
N GLU A 116 -3.73 15.08 7.12
CA GLU A 116 -3.96 15.28 5.69
C GLU A 116 -2.64 15.24 4.89
N LEU A 117 -2.55 14.27 3.98
CA LEU A 117 -1.50 14.12 2.98
C LEU A 117 -2.05 14.60 1.63
N SER A 118 -1.59 15.77 1.18
CA SER A 118 -1.89 16.35 -0.13
C SER A 118 -0.73 16.08 -1.08
N LEU A 119 -0.96 15.22 -2.06
CA LEU A 119 -0.01 14.83 -3.10
C LEU A 119 -0.36 15.54 -4.40
N VAL A 120 0.65 16.03 -5.11
CA VAL A 120 0.53 16.45 -6.50
C VAL A 120 1.18 15.36 -7.34
N ILE A 121 0.43 14.76 -8.26
CA ILE A 121 0.90 13.64 -9.08
C ILE A 121 0.68 13.89 -10.56
N VAL A 122 1.49 13.28 -11.42
CA VAL A 122 1.14 13.03 -12.82
C VAL A 122 0.59 11.60 -12.89
N PRO A 123 -0.71 11.41 -13.19
CA PRO A 123 -1.29 10.09 -13.37
C PRO A 123 -0.58 9.35 -14.49
N PHE A 124 -0.37 8.05 -14.29
CA PHE A 124 0.11 7.20 -15.36
C PHE A 124 -1.01 7.00 -16.40
N ASP A 125 -0.85 7.61 -17.57
CA ASP A 125 -1.86 7.54 -18.61
C ASP A 125 -1.81 6.19 -19.32
N LYS A 126 -2.70 5.28 -18.89
CA LYS A 126 -3.08 4.11 -19.67
C LYS A 126 -4.38 4.42 -20.41
N SER A 127 -4.29 5.19 -21.50
CA SER A 127 -5.39 5.38 -22.45
C SER A 127 -5.80 4.10 -23.21
N SER A 128 -5.41 2.92 -22.73
CA SER A 128 -5.69 1.62 -23.36
C SER A 128 -5.96 0.45 -22.39
N ASP A 129 -6.25 0.69 -21.10
CA ASP A 129 -6.76 -0.38 -20.22
C ASP A 129 -8.17 -0.05 -19.72
N ASN A 130 -9.16 -0.31 -20.57
CA ASN A 130 -10.58 -0.49 -20.21
C ASN A 130 -10.82 -1.74 -19.34
N PHE A 131 -9.86 -2.12 -18.49
CA PHE A 131 -9.93 -3.27 -17.60
C PHE A 131 -9.28 -2.95 -16.25
N GLN A 132 -9.79 -1.94 -15.54
CA GLN A 132 -10.07 -2.22 -14.13
C GLN A 132 -11.44 -2.91 -14.05
N MET A 133 -11.52 -4.08 -14.70
CA MET A 133 -12.42 -5.10 -14.22
C MET A 133 -12.06 -5.25 -12.75
N ILE A 134 -13.07 -5.11 -11.91
CA ILE A 134 -13.10 -5.62 -10.55
C ILE A 134 -12.84 -7.12 -10.72
N SER A 135 -11.59 -7.53 -10.89
CA SER A 135 -11.21 -8.92 -10.88
C SER A 135 -11.65 -9.36 -9.50
N SER A 136 -12.69 -10.18 -9.44
CA SER A 136 -13.18 -10.81 -8.22
C SER A 136 -11.96 -11.14 -7.38
N THR A 137 -11.91 -10.60 -6.16
CA THR A 137 -10.88 -10.83 -5.14
C THR A 137 -10.88 -12.30 -4.74
N GLN A 138 -10.61 -13.18 -5.71
CA GLN A 138 -10.54 -14.60 -5.54
C GLN A 138 -9.20 -14.87 -4.87
N VAL A 139 -9.25 -14.90 -3.55
CA VAL A 139 -8.14 -15.36 -2.74
C VAL A 139 -7.85 -16.81 -3.14
N ARG A 140 -6.60 -17.08 -3.49
CA ARG A 140 -6.11 -18.42 -3.82
C ARG A 140 -5.28 -18.94 -2.66
N HIS A 141 -5.60 -20.14 -2.22
CA HIS A 141 -4.91 -20.78 -1.11
C HIS A 141 -3.80 -21.68 -1.66
N PHE A 142 -2.55 -21.37 -1.32
CA PHE A 142 -1.39 -22.16 -1.71
C PHE A 142 -0.76 -22.79 -0.49
N ARG A 143 -0.22 -23.99 -0.65
CA ARG A 143 0.66 -24.60 0.34
C ARG A 143 2.10 -24.45 -0.11
N ALA A 144 2.94 -23.86 0.74
CA ALA A 144 4.36 -23.74 0.49
C ALA A 144 5.01 -25.14 0.44
N LEU A 145 5.75 -25.41 -0.63
CA LEU A 145 6.45 -26.70 -0.81
C LEU A 145 7.96 -26.59 -0.49
N PHE A 146 8.43 -25.39 -0.14
CA PHE A 146 9.81 -25.05 0.16
C PHE A 146 9.84 -23.89 1.16
N ASP A 147 11.02 -23.61 1.72
CA ASP A 147 11.26 -22.50 2.64
C ASP A 147 11.71 -21.26 1.86
N TYR A 148 11.22 -20.09 2.24
CA TYR A 148 11.63 -18.81 1.65
C TYR A 148 12.04 -17.85 2.75
N ASP A 149 13.32 -17.45 2.75
CA ASP A 149 13.85 -16.39 3.59
C ASP A 149 14.16 -15.14 2.74
N PRO A 150 13.42 -14.04 2.91
CA PRO A 150 13.70 -12.80 2.21
C PRO A 150 15.08 -12.20 2.44
N GLU A 151 15.76 -12.58 3.52
CA GLU A 151 17.10 -12.06 3.79
C GLU A 151 18.14 -12.62 2.83
N ASP A 152 17.93 -13.84 2.34
CA ASP A 152 18.78 -14.51 1.38
C ASP A 152 18.44 -14.13 -0.08
N ASP A 153 17.30 -13.44 -0.30
CA ASP A 153 16.85 -13.04 -1.63
C ASP A 153 17.35 -11.63 -2.01
N ILE A 154 18.24 -11.55 -3.00
CA ILE A 154 18.77 -10.29 -3.53
C ILE A 154 17.86 -9.63 -4.57
N TYR A 155 16.90 -10.36 -5.12
CA TYR A 155 15.99 -9.90 -6.18
C TYR A 155 14.68 -9.33 -5.63
N VAL A 156 14.42 -9.53 -4.33
CA VAL A 156 13.24 -8.98 -3.68
C VAL A 156 13.21 -7.46 -3.78
N PRO A 157 12.15 -6.88 -4.38
CA PRO A 157 12.12 -5.45 -4.67
C PRO A 157 12.07 -4.62 -3.40
N CYS A 158 11.55 -5.20 -2.31
CA CYS A 158 11.69 -4.61 -1.00
C CYS A 158 11.55 -5.63 0.14
N LYS A 159 12.66 -5.89 0.84
CA LYS A 159 12.76 -6.86 1.95
C LYS A 159 11.73 -6.64 3.06
N GLU A 160 11.43 -5.39 3.43
CA GLU A 160 10.51 -5.09 4.55
C GLU A 160 9.05 -5.51 4.27
N LEU A 161 8.68 -5.75 3.01
CA LEU A 161 7.36 -6.27 2.63
C LEU A 161 7.40 -7.78 2.38
N ALA A 162 8.57 -8.38 2.31
CA ALA A 162 8.70 -9.76 1.90
C ALA A 162 8.16 -10.70 2.97
N LEU A 163 7.30 -11.63 2.58
CA LEU A 163 6.65 -12.57 3.48
C LEU A 163 7.51 -13.82 3.59
N LYS A 164 8.25 -13.96 4.68
CA LYS A 164 8.95 -15.20 5.03
C LYS A 164 7.95 -16.34 5.25
N PHE A 165 8.24 -17.53 4.74
CA PHE A 165 7.43 -18.72 4.97
C PHE A 165 8.28 -19.99 4.96
N GLN A 166 7.74 -21.06 5.52
CA GLN A 166 8.34 -22.39 5.56
C GLN A 166 7.48 -23.39 4.79
N ARG A 167 8.11 -24.49 4.39
CA ARG A 167 7.45 -25.63 3.77
C ARG A 167 6.32 -26.12 4.67
N GLY A 168 5.12 -26.21 4.10
CA GLY A 168 3.91 -26.65 4.77
C GLY A 168 2.96 -25.53 5.12
N ASP A 169 3.43 -24.28 5.16
CA ASP A 169 2.63 -23.08 5.42
C ASP A 169 1.54 -22.90 4.38
N ILE A 170 0.41 -22.31 4.80
CA ILE A 170 -0.68 -21.95 3.90
C ILE A 170 -0.63 -20.44 3.67
N LEU A 171 -0.60 -20.05 2.40
CA LEU A 171 -0.50 -18.68 1.94
C LEU A 171 -1.77 -18.30 1.18
N HIS A 172 -2.39 -17.21 1.61
CA HIS A 172 -3.57 -16.60 1.01
C HIS A 172 -3.14 -15.58 -0.04
N VAL A 173 -3.01 -16.00 -1.29
CA VAL A 173 -2.58 -15.14 -2.40
C VAL A 173 -3.76 -14.34 -2.93
N ILE A 174 -3.63 -13.02 -2.88
CA ILE A 174 -4.72 -12.06 -3.20
C ILE A 174 -4.46 -11.28 -4.48
N ASN A 175 -3.22 -11.20 -4.94
CA ASN A 175 -2.83 -10.46 -6.13
C ASN A 175 -1.65 -11.17 -6.81
N MET A 176 -1.84 -11.52 -8.08
CA MET A 176 -0.87 -12.20 -8.93
C MET A 176 -0.56 -11.40 -10.21
N ASN A 177 -0.89 -10.09 -10.22
CA ASN A 177 -0.73 -9.24 -11.40
C ASN A 177 0.74 -9.00 -11.75
N ASP A 178 1.63 -9.13 -10.78
CA ASP A 178 3.07 -9.09 -11.01
C ASP A 178 3.59 -10.49 -11.32
N GLU A 179 4.36 -10.61 -12.41
CA GLU A 179 4.88 -11.89 -12.88
C GLU A 179 5.88 -12.54 -11.92
N ASN A 180 6.59 -11.74 -11.12
CA ASN A 180 7.67 -12.21 -10.25
C ASN A 180 7.31 -12.18 -8.76
N TRP A 181 6.45 -11.23 -8.34
CA TRP A 181 6.19 -10.96 -6.92
C TRP A 181 4.70 -10.86 -6.59
N TRP A 182 4.13 -11.93 -6.06
CA TRP A 182 2.72 -11.94 -5.65
C TRP A 182 2.51 -11.34 -4.28
N GLN A 183 1.32 -10.81 -4.04
CA GLN A 183 0.92 -10.34 -2.70
C GLN A 183 0.09 -11.42 -2.00
N ALA A 184 0.45 -11.73 -0.76
CA ALA A 184 -0.16 -12.78 0.02
C ALA A 184 -0.22 -12.45 1.52
N TYR A 185 -1.07 -13.18 2.24
CA TYR A 185 -1.09 -13.23 3.70
C TYR A 185 -0.75 -14.63 4.20
N HIS A 186 -0.20 -14.71 5.41
CA HIS A 186 -0.13 -15.97 6.14
C HIS A 186 -1.51 -16.39 6.64
N GLU A 187 -1.72 -17.70 6.72
CA GLU A 187 -2.87 -18.28 7.41
C GLU A 187 -2.92 -17.79 8.87
N GLY A 188 -4.10 -17.32 9.30
CA GLY A 188 -4.30 -16.75 10.64
C GLY A 188 -4.05 -15.24 10.79
N CYS A 189 -3.51 -14.55 9.78
CA CYS A 189 -3.47 -13.08 9.78
C CYS A 189 -4.84 -12.49 9.42
N LYS A 190 -5.33 -11.53 10.22
CA LYS A 190 -6.53 -10.75 9.87
C LYS A 190 -6.22 -9.85 8.67
N ILE A 191 -6.71 -10.25 7.49
CA ILE A 191 -6.53 -9.56 6.21
C ILE A 191 -6.90 -8.07 6.29
N GLU A 192 -7.94 -7.73 7.05
CA GLU A 192 -8.50 -6.37 7.12
C GLU A 192 -7.55 -5.35 7.78
N ASN A 193 -6.66 -5.82 8.65
CA ASN A 193 -5.79 -4.99 9.49
C ASN A 193 -4.30 -5.13 9.16
N SER A 194 -3.97 -5.93 8.15
CA SER A 194 -2.59 -6.17 7.75
C SER A 194 -2.35 -5.79 6.30
N LEU A 195 -1.13 -5.35 6.03
CA LEU A 195 -0.63 -5.23 4.68
C LEU A 195 -0.26 -6.61 4.15
N ALA A 196 -0.52 -6.85 2.87
CA ALA A 196 -0.08 -8.06 2.22
C ALA A 196 1.45 -8.05 2.06
N GLY A 197 2.06 -9.21 2.24
CA GLY A 197 3.49 -9.39 2.02
C GLY A 197 3.79 -9.91 0.61
N LEU A 198 5.04 -9.77 0.18
CA LEU A 198 5.52 -10.21 -1.12
C LEU A 198 6.07 -11.63 -1.05
N ILE A 199 5.61 -12.49 -1.96
CA ILE A 199 6.14 -13.84 -2.16
C ILE A 199 6.62 -14.01 -3.60
N PRO A 200 7.66 -14.83 -3.85
CA PRO A 200 8.11 -15.13 -5.21
C PRO A 200 7.02 -15.92 -5.96
N SER A 201 6.81 -15.57 -7.23
CA SER A 201 5.89 -16.30 -8.11
C SER A 201 6.42 -17.69 -8.46
N ILE A 202 5.52 -18.56 -8.91
CA ILE A 202 5.90 -19.91 -9.40
C ILE A 202 6.84 -19.82 -10.62
N SER A 203 6.67 -18.79 -11.47
CA SER A 203 7.49 -18.61 -12.68
C SER A 203 8.92 -18.18 -12.35
N PHE A 204 9.10 -17.34 -11.32
CA PHE A 204 10.40 -16.87 -10.86
C PHE A 204 11.22 -17.99 -10.18
N GLN A 205 10.56 -18.99 -9.59
CA GLN A 205 11.23 -20.14 -8.96
C GLN A 205 11.85 -21.13 -9.97
N ARG A 206 11.59 -20.99 -11.27
CA ARG A 206 12.08 -21.91 -12.33
C ARG A 206 13.20 -21.32 -13.20
N GLN A 207 13.65 -20.10 -12.92
CA GLN A 207 14.73 -19.41 -13.65
C GLN A 207 16.01 -19.44 -12.83
#